data_AF-A0A1J5QNS7-F1
#
_entry.id   AF-A0A1J5QNS7-F1
#
_cell.length_a   1.000
_cell.length_b   1.000
_cell.length_c   1.000
_cell.angle_alpha   90.00
_cell.angle_beta   90.00
_cell.angle_gamma   90.00
#
_symmetry.space_group_name_H-M   'P 1'
#
loop_
_entity.id
_entity.type
_entity.pdbx_description
1 polymer ?
#
loop_
_entity_poly.entity_id
_entity_poly.type
_entity_poly.pdbx_seq_one_letter_code
_entity_poly.pdbx_strand_id
1 'polypeptide(L)'
;MASITERIPVLVTPKEKARIASKARRAGVSMGEYLRRAAASFTPADDDELLEGMIAQMVKTTARADAAIDAALAHVRASEKRIAAMEAHAREPH
;
A
#
# COMPACT_ATOMS: atom_id res chain seq x y z
N MET A 1 -24.42 -20.00 29.22
CA MET A 1 -23.75 -20.41 27.98
C MET A 1 -22.30 -20.72 28.32
N ALA A 2 -21.91 -22.00 28.37
CA ALA A 2 -20.53 -22.36 28.63
C ALA A 2 -19.70 -22.01 27.38
N SER A 3 -18.81 -21.02 27.48
CA SER A 3 -17.78 -20.83 26.47
C SER A 3 -16.85 -22.03 26.52
N ILE A 4 -16.90 -22.91 25.53
CA ILE A 4 -15.96 -24.04 25.42
C ILE A 4 -14.63 -23.45 24.94
N THR A 5 -13.80 -23.03 25.89
CA THR A 5 -12.45 -22.53 25.63
C THR A 5 -11.43 -23.52 26.15
N GLU A 6 -10.48 -23.89 25.30
CA GLU A 6 -9.36 -24.75 25.67
C GLU A 6 -8.09 -23.93 25.96
N ARG A 7 -7.18 -24.49 26.75
CA ARG A 7 -5.90 -23.86 27.09
C ARG A 7 -4.80 -24.35 26.17
N ILE A 8 -4.04 -23.42 25.60
CA ILE A 8 -2.82 -23.70 24.84
C ILE A 8 -1.61 -23.28 25.69
N PRO A 9 -0.96 -24.20 26.44
CA PRO A 9 0.26 -23.88 27.16
C PRO A 9 1.43 -23.77 26.18
N VAL A 10 1.98 -22.56 26.06
CA VAL A 10 3.17 -22.29 25.22
C VAL A 10 4.34 -21.94 26.13
N LEU A 11 5.43 -22.69 26.01
CA LEU A 11 6.69 -22.37 26.69
C LEU A 11 7.39 -21.23 25.96
N VAL A 12 7.75 -20.20 26.71
CA VAL A 12 8.49 -19.04 26.21
C VAL A 12 9.59 -18.68 27.20
N THR A 13 10.66 -18.09 26.70
CA THR A 13 11.70 -17.51 27.55
C THR A 13 11.16 -16.29 28.32
N PRO A 14 11.79 -15.89 29.44
CA PRO A 14 11.42 -14.67 30.16
C PRO A 14 11.47 -13.42 29.26
N LYS A 15 12.46 -13.35 28.36
CA LYS A 15 12.62 -12.24 27.41
C LYS A 15 11.48 -12.17 26.40
N GLU A 16 11.06 -13.31 25.87
CA GLU A 16 9.91 -13.38 24.97
C GLU A 16 8.62 -13.00 25.68
N LYS A 17 8.40 -13.50 26.90
CA LYS A 17 7.24 -13.13 27.73
C LYS A 17 7.16 -11.63 27.94
N ALA A 18 8.28 -10.98 28.29
CA ALA A 18 8.36 -9.53 28.47
C ALA A 18 8.05 -8.78 27.16
N ARG A 19 8.58 -9.25 26.02
CA ARG A 19 8.29 -8.68 24.70
C ARG A 19 6.82 -8.78 24.34
N ILE A 20 6.19 -9.95 24.56
CA ILE A 20 4.76 -10.17 24.31
C ILE A 20 3.91 -9.25 25.20
N ALA A 21 4.24 -9.15 26.48
CA ALA A 21 3.55 -8.27 27.43
C ALA A 21 3.62 -6.80 27.01
N SER A 22 4.79 -6.33 26.55
CA SER A 22 4.98 -4.97 26.05
C SER A 22 4.13 -4.71 24.79
N LYS A 23 4.12 -5.64 23.82
CA LYS A 23 3.29 -5.51 22.61
C LYS A 23 1.79 -5.50 22.93
N ALA A 24 1.32 -6.38 23.81
CA ALA A 24 -0.06 -6.41 24.25
C ALA A 24 -0.48 -5.09 24.93
N ARG A 25 0.38 -4.56 25.82
CA ARG A 25 0.15 -3.27 26.48
C ARG A 25 0.06 -2.12 25.46
N ARG A 26 0.97 -2.06 24.50
CA ARG A 26 0.95 -1.04 23.42
C ARG A 26 -0.31 -1.13 22.57
N ALA A 27 -0.84 -2.33 22.37
CA ALA A 27 -2.09 -2.57 21.63
C ALA A 27 -3.36 -2.40 22.49
N GLY A 28 -3.24 -2.09 23.80
CA GLY A 28 -4.38 -1.89 24.69
C GLY A 28 -5.19 -3.16 24.99
N VAL A 29 -4.62 -4.35 24.81
CA VAL A 29 -5.30 -5.64 24.98
C VAL A 29 -4.56 -6.55 25.96
N SER A 30 -5.23 -7.62 26.42
CA SER A 30 -4.59 -8.64 27.25
C SER A 30 -3.55 -9.44 26.45
N MET A 31 -2.59 -10.06 27.12
CA MET A 31 -1.61 -10.95 26.46
C MET A 31 -2.29 -12.12 25.72
N GLY A 32 -3.33 -12.70 26.31
CA GLY A 32 -4.06 -13.81 25.70
C GLY A 32 -4.81 -13.39 24.43
N GLU A 33 -5.42 -12.19 24.45
CA GLU A 33 -6.09 -11.63 23.27
C GLU A 33 -5.08 -11.23 22.18
N TYR A 34 -3.95 -10.65 22.58
CA TYR A 34 -2.85 -10.35 21.66
C TYR A 34 -2.36 -11.61 20.95
N LEU A 35 -2.13 -12.70 21.70
CA LEU A 35 -1.68 -13.98 21.13
C LEU A 35 -2.77 -14.66 20.30
N ARG A 36 -4.05 -14.57 20.70
CA ARG A 36 -5.19 -15.07 19.91
C ARG A 36 -5.24 -14.41 18.55
N ARG A 37 -5.13 -13.08 18.49
CA ARG A 37 -5.10 -12.33 17.22
C ARG A 37 -3.87 -12.67 16.39
N ALA A 38 -2.70 -12.69 17.01
CA ALA A 38 -1.45 -13.01 16.32
C ALA A 38 -1.45 -14.42 15.72
N ALA A 39 -2.04 -15.41 16.42
CA ALA A 39 -2.21 -16.76 15.90
C ALA A 39 -3.23 -16.82 14.76
N ALA A 40 -4.33 -16.07 14.86
CA ALA A 40 -5.34 -16.00 13.79
C ALA A 40 -4.84 -15.28 12.53
N SER A 41 -3.88 -14.36 12.66
CA SER A 41 -3.28 -13.60 11.56
C SER A 41 -1.96 -14.21 11.06
N PHE A 42 -1.55 -15.38 11.54
CA PHE A 42 -0.30 -15.99 11.12
C PHE A 42 -0.51 -16.76 9.81
N THR A 43 -0.13 -16.15 8.69
CA THR A 43 -0.14 -16.74 7.35
C THR A 43 1.30 -17.02 6.92
N PRO A 44 1.76 -18.30 6.88
CA PRO A 44 3.18 -18.62 6.66
C PRO A 44 3.72 -18.37 5.25
N ALA A 45 2.86 -18.03 4.27
CA ALA A 45 3.25 -17.93 2.85
C ALA A 45 2.48 -16.86 2.04
N ASP A 46 1.25 -16.50 2.44
CA ASP A 46 0.36 -15.67 1.60
C ASP A 46 0.65 -14.16 1.66
N ASP A 47 1.31 -13.69 2.72
CA ASP A 47 1.50 -12.24 2.93
C ASP A 47 2.54 -11.65 1.95
N ASP A 48 3.58 -12.42 1.59
CA ASP A 48 4.65 -11.93 0.71
C ASP A 48 4.19 -11.91 -0.76
N GLU A 49 3.52 -12.95 -1.25
CA GLU A 49 3.01 -12.99 -2.63
C GLU A 49 1.93 -11.93 -2.89
N LEU A 50 1.04 -11.69 -1.91
CA LEU A 50 0.02 -10.64 -2.01
C LEU A 50 0.68 -9.25 -2.06
N LEU A 51 1.66 -8.99 -1.18
CA LEU A 51 2.39 -7.72 -1.18
C LEU A 51 3.15 -7.50 -2.49
N GLU A 52 3.83 -8.53 -2.99
CA GLU A 52 4.53 -8.50 -4.27
C GLU A 52 3.58 -8.18 -5.43
N GLY A 53 2.41 -8.82 -5.46
CA GLY A 53 1.36 -8.54 -6.44
C GLY A 53 0.86 -7.10 -6.38
N MET A 54 0.67 -6.55 -5.17
CA MET A 54 0.28 -5.15 -4.98
C MET A 54 1.37 -4.18 -5.46
N ILE A 55 2.63 -4.44 -5.13
CA ILE A 55 3.77 -3.62 -5.56
C ILE A 55 3.88 -3.64 -7.10
N ALA A 56 3.79 -4.82 -7.71
CA ALA A 56 3.84 -4.96 -9.17
C ALA A 56 2.72 -4.17 -9.86
N GLN A 57 1.51 -4.23 -9.33
CA GLN A 57 0.38 -3.45 -9.85
C GLN A 57 0.63 -1.94 -9.69
N MET A 58 1.10 -1.51 -8.51
CA MET A 58 1.39 -0.11 -8.25
C MET A 58 2.41 0.44 -9.27
N VAL A 59 3.54 -0.25 -9.46
CA VAL A 59 4.57 0.12 -10.44
C VAL A 59 4.02 0.20 -11.86
N LYS A 60 3.18 -0.76 -12.26
CA LYS A 60 2.55 -0.76 -13.59
C LYS A 60 1.62 0.45 -13.76
N THR A 61 0.81 0.75 -12.75
CA THR A 61 -0.15 1.86 -12.83
C THR A 61 0.52 3.22 -12.80
N THR A 62 1.60 3.39 -12.02
CA THR A 62 2.37 4.65 -12.00
C THR A 62 3.08 4.87 -13.32
N ALA A 63 3.72 3.85 -13.90
CA ALA A 63 4.35 3.96 -15.22
C ALA A 63 3.34 4.36 -16.31
N ARG A 64 2.11 3.82 -16.25
CA ARG A 64 1.03 4.21 -17.17
C ARG A 64 0.58 5.66 -16.95
N ALA A 65 0.49 6.10 -15.70
CA ALA A 65 0.10 7.46 -15.37
C ALA A 65 1.15 8.46 -15.87
N ASP A 66 2.43 8.19 -15.64
CA ASP A 66 3.53 9.02 -16.14
C ASP A 66 3.49 9.15 -17.66
N ALA A 67 3.34 8.03 -18.37
CA ALA A 67 3.23 8.04 -19.84
C ALA A 67 2.02 8.84 -20.33
N ALA A 68 0.89 8.80 -19.61
CA ALA A 68 -0.29 9.58 -19.95
C ALA A 68 -0.09 11.08 -19.71
N ILE A 69 0.62 11.46 -18.64
CA ILE A 69 0.98 12.84 -18.34
C ILE A 69 1.91 13.38 -19.43
N ASP A 70 2.95 12.63 -19.79
CA ASP A 70 3.88 13.03 -20.85
C ASP A 70 3.18 13.22 -22.19
N ALA A 71 2.26 12.30 -22.55
CA ALA A 71 1.45 12.41 -23.76
C ALA A 71 0.56 13.66 -23.75
N ALA A 72 -0.08 13.96 -22.61
CA ALA A 72 -0.91 15.15 -22.47
C ALA A 72 -0.08 16.43 -22.61
N LEU A 73 1.09 16.50 -21.96
CA LEU A 73 2.01 17.64 -22.06
C LEU A 73 2.51 17.84 -23.49
N ALA A 74 2.86 16.76 -24.20
CA ALA A 74 3.25 16.82 -25.60
C ALA A 74 2.12 17.36 -26.49
N HIS A 75 0.88 16.92 -26.24
CA HIS A 75 -0.29 17.38 -26.97
C HIS A 75 -0.59 18.87 -26.74
N VAL A 76 -0.46 19.35 -25.50
CA VAL A 76 -0.61 20.78 -25.16
C VAL A 76 0.43 21.60 -25.90
N ARG A 77 1.71 21.24 -25.82
CA ARG A 77 2.80 21.96 -26.53
C ARG A 77 2.58 22.00 -28.04
N ALA A 78 2.16 20.89 -28.64
CA ALA A 78 1.84 20.85 -30.07
C ALA A 78 0.65 21.75 -30.42
N SER A 79 -0.32 21.88 -29.51
CA SER A 79 -1.48 22.76 -29.69
C SER A 79 -1.09 24.22 -29.56
N GLU A 80 -0.30 24.59 -28.56
CA GLU A 80 0.26 25.94 -28.39
C GLU A 80 1.04 26.38 -29.63
N LYS A 81 1.88 25.50 -30.20
CA LYS A 81 2.61 25.77 -31.44
C LYS A 81 1.67 26.05 -32.63
N ARG A 82 0.58 25.29 -32.76
CA ARG A 82 -0.42 25.50 -33.82
C ARG A 82 -1.16 26.83 -33.64
N ILE A 83 -1.56 27.14 -32.41
CA ILE A 83 -2.24 28.40 -32.07
C ILE A 83 -1.34 29.59 -32.40
N ALA A 84 -0.08 29.57 -31.95
CA ALA A 84 0.88 30.62 -32.24
C ALA A 84 1.10 30.83 -33.75
N ALA A 85 1.15 29.75 -34.54
CA ALA A 85 1.27 29.85 -35.99
C ALA A 85 0.02 30.48 -36.64
N MET A 86 -1.18 30.10 -36.19
CA MET A 86 -2.43 30.71 -36.67
C MET A 86 -2.52 32.19 -36.29
N GLU A 87 -2.14 32.56 -35.06
CA GLU A 87 -2.14 33.95 -34.60
C GLU A 87 -1.13 34.82 -35.33
N ALA A 88 0.06 34.28 -35.65
CA ALA A 88 1.07 34.97 -36.44
C ALA A 88 0.56 35.23 -37.87
N HIS A 89 -0.03 34.22 -38.51
CA HIS A 89 -0.59 34.36 -39.86
C HIS A 89 -1.77 35.34 -39.91
N ALA A 90 -2.59 35.41 -38.86
CA ALA A 90 -3.67 36.39 -38.74
C ALA A 90 -3.19 37.82 -38.48
N ARG A 91 -1.91 38.02 -38.11
CA ARG A 91 -1.33 39.33 -37.74
C ARG A 91 -0.47 39.93 -38.87
N GLU A 92 -0.11 39.16 -39.89
CA GLU A 92 0.51 39.70 -41.11
C GLU A 92 -0.56 40.44 -41.96
N PRO A 93 -0.43 41.77 -42.17
CA PRO A 93 -1.36 42.51 -43.01
C PRO A 93 -1.08 42.22 -44.48
N HIS A 94 -2.14 42.06 -45.26
CA HIS A 94 -2.12 42.11 -46.72
C HIS A 94 -1.59 43.44 -47.24
#